data_AF-A0A9E5ZMJ5-F1
#
_entry.id   AF-A0A9E5ZMJ5-F1
#
_cell.length_a   1.000
_cell.length_b   1.000
_cell.length_c   1.000
_cell.angle_alpha   90.00
_cell.angle_beta   90.00
_cell.angle_gamma   90.00
#
_symmetry.space_group_name_H-M   'P 1'
#
loop_
_entity.id
_entity.type
_entity.pdbx_description
1 polymer ?
#
loop_
_entity_poly.entity_id
_entity_poly.type
_entity_poly.pdbx_seq_one_letter_code
_entity_poly.pdbx_strand_id
1 'polypeptide(L)'
;MISENKNRILGLDLVRGMSVLLMIPVHCMLIYASMDTWETSILGKIIQVVEKGTPMFLVVMGISFAFSSRNTFSTTIRRGLKIASFGYLLNIARFIIPLLLGGIPDSFITINGLTVGDSYNFMFFLLLGDILQLAGI
;
A
#
# COMPACT_ATOMS: atom_id res chain seq x y z
N MET A 1 -15.92 -31.85 -10.25
CA MET A 1 -16.00 -31.80 -8.77
C MET A 1 -15.55 -30.41 -8.33
N ILE A 2 -16.47 -29.44 -8.35
CA ILE A 2 -16.20 -28.06 -7.91
C ILE A 2 -16.53 -28.05 -6.43
N SER A 3 -15.52 -28.06 -5.57
CA SER A 3 -15.75 -28.00 -4.12
C SER A 3 -16.32 -26.63 -3.77
N GLU A 4 -17.59 -26.59 -3.36
CA GLU A 4 -18.20 -25.43 -2.70
C GLU A 4 -17.38 -25.04 -1.47
N ASN A 5 -16.64 -23.95 -1.60
CA ASN A 5 -15.93 -23.33 -0.49
C ASN A 5 -16.93 -22.49 0.31
N LYS A 6 -17.68 -23.14 1.21
CA LYS A 6 -18.58 -22.49 2.17
C LYS A 6 -17.82 -21.36 2.88
N ASN A 7 -18.22 -20.12 2.61
CA ASN A 7 -17.77 -18.85 3.21
C ASN A 7 -16.59 -18.11 2.54
N ARG A 8 -16.34 -18.29 1.23
CA ARG A 8 -15.53 -17.31 0.47
C ARG A 8 -16.42 -16.45 -0.41
N ILE A 9 -16.50 -15.15 -0.08
CA ILE A 9 -17.23 -14.19 -0.91
C ILE A 9 -16.27 -13.74 -2.02
N LEU A 10 -16.42 -14.32 -3.21
CA LEU A 10 -15.58 -14.02 -4.39
C LEU A 10 -15.47 -12.51 -4.65
N GLY A 11 -16.55 -11.77 -4.42
CA GLY A 11 -16.57 -10.31 -4.56
C GLY A 11 -15.60 -9.59 -3.62
N LEU A 12 -15.45 -10.04 -2.38
CA LEU A 12 -14.50 -9.43 -1.44
C LEU A 12 -13.04 -9.70 -1.86
N ASP A 13 -12.77 -10.91 -2.33
CA ASP A 13 -11.45 -11.30 -2.84
C ASP A 13 -11.08 -10.47 -4.10
N LEU A 14 -12.05 -10.25 -5.01
CA LEU A 14 -11.88 -9.42 -6.20
C LEU A 14 -11.58 -7.97 -5.84
N VAL A 15 -12.40 -7.35 -4.99
CA VAL A 15 -12.24 -5.94 -4.60
C VAL A 15 -10.89 -5.72 -3.92
N ARG A 16 -10.51 -6.60 -3.00
CA ARG A 16 -9.21 -6.56 -2.33
C ARG A 16 -8.05 -6.63 -3.32
N GLY A 17 -8.10 -7.56 -4.28
CA GLY A 17 -7.07 -7.71 -5.31
C GLY A 17 -6.98 -6.49 -6.21
N MET A 18 -8.12 -5.98 -6.68
CA MET A 18 -8.20 -4.78 -7.51
C MET A 18 -7.62 -3.56 -6.81
N SER A 19 -7.93 -3.35 -5.52
CA SER A 19 -7.39 -2.22 -4.76
C SER A 19 -5.86 -2.23 -4.70
N VAL A 20 -5.24 -3.40 -4.51
CA VAL A 20 -3.77 -3.50 -4.48
C VAL A 20 -3.16 -3.26 -5.87
N LEU A 21 -3.79 -3.76 -6.94
CA LEU A 21 -3.30 -3.55 -8.30
C LEU A 21 -3.41 -2.08 -8.74
N LEU A 22 -4.51 -1.42 -8.40
CA LEU A 22 -4.73 -0.01 -8.68
C LEU A 22 -3.80 0.91 -7.89
N MET A 23 -3.24 0.45 -6.77
CA MET A 23 -2.25 1.21 -6.00
C MET A 23 -0.89 1.29 -6.69
N ILE A 24 -0.52 0.33 -7.54
CA ILE A 24 0.76 0.35 -8.24
C ILE A 24 0.95 1.64 -9.06
N PRO A 25 0.04 2.00 -10.00
CA PRO A 25 0.17 3.24 -10.77
C PRO A 25 0.02 4.50 -9.91
N VAL A 26 -0.78 4.47 -8.83
CA VAL A 26 -0.89 5.59 -7.88
C VAL A 26 0.48 5.93 -7.29
N HIS A 27 1.21 4.93 -6.80
CA HIS A 27 2.52 5.16 -6.20
C HIS A 27 3.60 5.51 -7.22
N CYS A 28 3.54 4.99 -8.44
CA CYS A 28 4.41 5.47 -9.51
C CYS A 28 4.17 6.95 -9.79
N MET A 29 2.90 7.37 -9.90
CA MET A 29 2.60 8.78 -10.15
C MET A 29 3.00 9.66 -8.96
N LEU A 30 2.76 9.23 -7.73
CA LEU A 30 3.10 9.97 -6.52
C LEU A 30 4.60 10.23 -6.37
N ILE A 31 5.45 9.29 -6.78
CA ILE A 31 6.91 9.40 -6.65
C ILE A 31 7.52 10.16 -7.84
N TYR A 32 7.02 9.93 -9.06
CA TYR A 32 7.70 10.38 -10.29
C TYR A 32 7.00 11.52 -11.04
N ALA A 33 5.71 11.81 -10.77
CA ALA A 33 5.03 12.89 -11.46
C ALA A 33 5.43 14.26 -10.90
N SER A 34 5.40 15.28 -11.77
CA SER A 34 5.47 16.67 -11.32
C SER A 34 4.16 17.09 -10.64
N MET A 35 4.23 18.07 -9.74
CA MET A 35 3.04 18.63 -9.07
C MET A 35 2.03 19.19 -10.09
N ASP A 36 2.52 19.81 -11.16
CA ASP A 36 1.67 20.30 -12.24
C ASP A 36 0.88 19.15 -12.91
N THR A 37 1.55 18.03 -13.20
CA THR A 37 0.89 16.84 -13.77
C THR A 37 -0.09 16.20 -12.79
N TRP A 38 0.22 16.21 -11.49
CA TRP A 38 -0.65 15.67 -10.46
C TRP A 38 -1.98 16.43 -10.35
N GLU A 39 -1.95 17.76 -10.41
CA GLU A 39 -3.13 18.61 -10.18
C GLU A 39 -3.93 18.93 -11.45
N THR A 40 -3.25 19.18 -12.57
CA THR A 40 -3.89 19.71 -13.78
C THR A 40 -4.34 18.61 -14.74
N SER A 41 -3.58 17.51 -14.82
CA SER A 41 -3.83 16.45 -15.80
C SER A 41 -5.09 15.64 -15.46
N ILE A 42 -5.80 15.22 -16.52
CA ILE A 42 -6.92 14.28 -16.41
C ILE A 42 -6.47 12.98 -15.73
N LEU A 43 -5.26 12.49 -16.05
CA LEU A 43 -4.69 11.30 -15.43
C LEU A 43 -4.45 11.51 -13.92
N GLY A 44 -3.93 12.68 -13.55
CA GLY A 44 -3.70 13.03 -12.14
C GLY A 44 -5.01 13.04 -11.35
N LYS A 45 -6.06 13.64 -11.90
CA LYS A 45 -7.40 13.64 -11.29
C LYS A 45 -7.99 12.23 -11.13
N ILE A 46 -7.83 11.37 -12.14
CA ILE A 46 -8.28 9.96 -12.05
C ILE A 46 -7.51 9.24 -10.94
N ILE A 47 -6.18 9.40 -10.88
CA ILE A 47 -5.34 8.75 -9.88
C ILE A 47 -5.65 9.25 -8.46
N GLN A 48 -5.90 10.54 -8.26
CA GLN A 48 -6.34 11.08 -6.97
C GLN A 48 -7.68 10.47 -6.50
N VAL A 49 -8.60 10.18 -7.44
CA VAL A 49 -9.86 9.50 -7.10
C VAL A 49 -9.62 8.04 -6.75
N VAL A 50 -8.74 7.36 -7.49
CA VAL A 50 -8.36 5.96 -7.21
C VAL A 50 -7.63 5.84 -5.87
N GLU A 51 -6.77 6.79 -5.52
CA GLU A 51 -6.07 6.84 -4.24
C GLU A 51 -7.04 6.91 -3.05
N LYS A 52 -8.12 7.69 -3.19
CA LYS A 52 -9.22 7.75 -2.21
C LYS A 52 -9.98 6.42 -2.05
N GLY A 53 -9.71 5.42 -2.89
CA GLY A 53 -10.17 4.04 -2.73
C GLY A 53 -9.44 3.26 -1.63
N THR A 54 -8.34 3.79 -1.07
CA THR A 54 -7.58 3.15 0.00
C THR A 54 -8.41 2.75 1.23
N PRO A 55 -9.30 3.60 1.79
CA PRO A 55 -10.12 3.23 2.92
C PRO A 55 -11.06 2.06 2.62
N MET A 56 -11.51 1.91 1.36
CA MET A 56 -12.34 0.77 0.94
C MET A 56 -11.56 -0.55 1.05
N PHE A 57 -10.27 -0.57 0.72
CA PHE A 57 -9.43 -1.76 0.91
C PHE A 57 -9.37 -2.18 2.39
N LEU A 58 -9.16 -1.21 3.29
CA LEU A 58 -9.10 -1.46 4.73
C LEU A 58 -10.44 -1.98 5.27
N VAL A 59 -11.55 -1.38 4.85
CA VAL A 59 -12.90 -1.82 5.23
C VAL A 59 -13.17 -3.25 4.73
N VAL A 60 -12.86 -3.56 3.48
CA VAL A 60 -13.05 -4.90 2.89
C VAL A 60 -12.16 -5.94 3.57
N MET A 61 -10.91 -5.60 3.90
CA MET A 61 -10.03 -6.44 4.72
C MET A 61 -10.61 -6.71 6.11
N GLY A 62 -11.12 -5.67 6.79
CA GLY A 62 -11.75 -5.78 8.10
C GLY A 62 -13.00 -6.66 8.09
N ILE A 63 -13.87 -6.49 7.08
CA ILE A 63 -15.06 -7.32 6.87
C ILE A 63 -14.63 -8.78 6.61
N SER A 64 -13.68 -8.99 5.70
CA SER A 64 -13.18 -10.34 5.39
C SER A 64 -12.58 -11.04 6.62
N PHE A 65 -11.94 -10.28 7.50
CA PHE A 65 -11.42 -10.77 8.76
C PHE A 65 -12.53 -11.11 9.76
N ALA A 66 -13.55 -10.25 9.90
CA ALA A 66 -14.70 -10.45 10.80
C ALA A 66 -15.53 -11.69 10.44
N PHE A 67 -15.71 -11.97 9.14
CA PHE A 67 -16.44 -13.16 8.66
C PHE A 67 -15.59 -14.45 8.61
N SER A 68 -14.31 -14.40 8.99
CA SER A 68 -13.43 -15.58 8.97
C SER A 68 -13.75 -16.53 10.14
N SER A 69 -14.32 -17.70 9.81
CA SER A 69 -14.81 -18.70 10.78
C SER A 69 -13.75 -19.52 11.51
N ARG A 70 -12.44 -19.29 11.25
CA ARG A 70 -11.32 -20.06 11.83
C ARG A 70 -10.25 -19.19 12.48
N ASN A 71 -10.67 -18.23 13.31
CA ASN A 71 -9.77 -17.29 13.96
C ASN A 71 -9.48 -17.70 15.42
N THR A 72 -8.48 -18.55 15.65
CA THR A 72 -7.87 -18.65 16.98
C THR A 72 -6.95 -17.45 17.18
N PHE A 73 -6.84 -16.92 18.41
CA PHE A 73 -6.00 -15.75 18.73
C PHE A 73 -4.58 -15.83 18.12
N SER A 74 -3.92 -16.98 18.26
CA SER A 74 -2.59 -17.22 17.68
C SER A 74 -2.57 -17.14 16.14
N THR A 75 -3.61 -17.66 15.47
CA THR A 75 -3.71 -17.60 14.00
C THR A 75 -3.99 -16.19 13.49
N THR A 76 -4.72 -15.38 14.25
CA THR A 76 -4.98 -13.97 13.95
C THR A 76 -3.69 -13.15 14.04
N ILE A 77 -2.95 -13.25 15.14
CA ILE A 77 -1.68 -12.53 15.33
C ILE A 77 -0.69 -12.88 14.23
N ARG A 78 -0.54 -14.16 13.92
CA ARG A 78 0.39 -14.60 12.86
C ARG A 78 0.00 -14.05 11.49
N ARG A 79 -1.29 -13.91 11.20
CA ARG A 79 -1.78 -13.30 9.97
C ARG A 79 -1.50 -11.80 9.95
N GLY A 80 -1.82 -11.08 11.02
CA GLY A 80 -1.55 -9.64 11.15
C GLY A 80 -0.07 -9.32 11.00
N LEU A 81 0.79 -10.00 11.76
CA LEU A 81 2.25 -9.86 11.66
C LEU A 81 2.78 -10.16 10.27
N LYS A 82 2.24 -11.18 9.59
CA LYS A 82 2.62 -11.50 8.20
C LYS A 82 2.27 -10.35 7.25
N ILE A 83 1.08 -9.79 7.37
CA ILE A 83 0.61 -8.67 6.53
C ILE A 83 1.43 -7.40 6.82
N ALA A 84 1.65 -7.07 8.09
CA ALA A 84 2.48 -5.93 8.49
C ALA A 84 3.93 -6.08 7.99
N SER A 85 4.50 -7.28 8.12
CA SER A 85 5.85 -7.58 7.61
C SER A 85 5.95 -7.41 6.09
N PHE A 86 4.92 -7.79 5.34
CA PHE A 86 4.86 -7.51 3.90
C PHE A 86 4.79 -6.01 3.61
N GLY A 87 4.10 -5.22 4.42
CA GLY A 87 4.08 -3.76 4.30
C GLY A 87 5.48 -3.15 4.42
N TYR A 88 6.28 -3.57 5.41
CA TYR A 88 7.67 -3.12 5.52
C TYR A 88 8.55 -3.60 4.36
N LEU A 89 8.36 -4.84 3.89
CA LEU A 89 9.10 -5.36 2.74
C LEU A 89 8.77 -4.56 1.47
N LEU A 90 7.50 -4.19 1.27
CA LEU A 90 7.09 -3.33 0.16
C LEU A 90 7.70 -1.94 0.26
N ASN A 91 7.80 -1.33 1.44
CA ASN A 91 8.50 -0.05 1.60
C ASN A 91 9.97 -0.15 1.21
N ILE A 92 10.65 -1.25 1.57
CA ILE A 92 12.03 -1.49 1.14
C ILE A 92 12.10 -1.57 -0.39
N ALA A 93 11.23 -2.35 -1.01
CA ALA A 93 11.22 -2.50 -2.47
C ALA A 93 10.85 -1.21 -3.20
N ARG A 94 9.92 -0.42 -2.66
CA ARG A 94 9.40 0.81 -3.26
C ARG A 94 10.31 2.01 -3.06
N PHE A 95 10.90 2.17 -1.89
CA PHE A 95 11.64 3.38 -1.54
C PHE A 95 13.14 3.12 -1.36
N ILE A 96 13.53 2.09 -0.60
CA ILE A 96 14.94 1.84 -0.29
C ILE A 96 15.71 1.41 -1.55
N ILE A 97 15.17 0.50 -2.35
CA ILE A 97 15.84 0.06 -3.59
C ILE A 97 16.01 1.25 -4.56
N PRO A 98 14.97 2.03 -4.90
CA PRO A 98 15.15 3.19 -5.78
C PRO A 98 16.04 4.28 -5.19
N LEU A 99 16.02 4.49 -3.86
CA LEU A 99 16.90 5.46 -3.21
C LEU A 99 18.38 5.07 -3.36
N LEU A 100 18.72 3.78 -3.18
CA LEU A 100 20.09 3.28 -3.38
C LEU A 100 20.56 3.37 -4.84
N LEU A 101 19.62 3.25 -5.79
CA LEU A 101 19.91 3.35 -7.22
C LEU A 101 19.87 4.79 -7.76
N GLY A 102 19.59 5.78 -6.92
CA GLY A 102 19.42 7.18 -7.34
C GLY A 102 18.18 7.41 -8.22
N GLY A 103 17.19 6.51 -8.13
CA GLY A 103 15.95 6.58 -8.90
C GLY A 103 14.91 7.53 -8.29
N ILE A 104 15.01 7.91 -7.02
CA ILE A 104 14.06 8.85 -6.41
C ILE A 104 14.44 10.29 -6.79
N PRO A 105 13.50 11.11 -7.32
CA PRO A 105 13.76 12.52 -7.61
C PRO A 105 14.10 13.31 -6.36
N ASP A 106 15.09 14.21 -6.43
CA ASP A 106 15.45 15.11 -5.32
C ASP A 106 14.29 16.02 -4.90
N SER A 107 13.42 16.37 -5.86
CA SER A 107 12.18 17.10 -5.60
C SER A 107 11.26 16.35 -4.64
N PHE A 108 11.16 15.02 -4.76
CA PHE A 108 10.34 14.21 -3.86
C PHE A 108 10.89 14.22 -2.43
N ILE A 109 12.21 14.12 -2.27
CA ILE A 109 12.86 14.13 -0.94
C ILE A 109 12.66 15.49 -0.26
N THR A 110 12.89 16.59 -0.99
CA THR A 110 12.76 17.96 -0.46
C THR A 110 11.32 18.33 -0.12
N ILE A 111 10.33 17.89 -0.90
CA ILE A 111 8.90 18.12 -0.60
C ILE A 111 8.46 17.40 0.68
N ASN A 112 9.07 16.26 0.99
CA ASN A 112 8.84 15.55 2.25
C ASN A 112 9.58 16.19 3.45
N GLY A 113 10.24 17.34 3.26
CA GLY A 113 10.98 18.06 4.32
C GLY A 113 12.31 17.40 4.68
N LEU A 114 12.84 16.53 3.81
CA LEU A 114 14.07 15.79 4.03
C LEU A 114 15.23 16.42 3.25
N THR A 115 16.45 16.25 3.77
CA THR A 115 17.70 16.68 3.14
C THR A 115 18.25 15.58 2.22
N VAL A 116 18.58 15.93 0.99
CA VAL A 116 19.15 14.96 0.03
C VAL A 116 20.51 14.46 0.54
N GLY A 117 20.70 13.14 0.55
CA GLY A 117 21.94 12.50 0.99
C GLY A 117 22.03 12.19 2.48
N ASP A 118 21.01 12.51 3.29
CA ASP A 118 20.99 12.11 4.69
C ASP A 118 20.66 10.62 4.88
N SER A 119 21.41 9.98 5.77
CA SER A 119 21.15 8.63 6.29
C SER A 119 19.76 8.50 6.93
N TYR A 120 19.19 9.58 7.46
CA TYR A 120 17.85 9.59 8.06
C TYR A 120 16.75 9.27 7.05
N ASN A 121 16.95 9.56 5.76
CA ASN A 121 15.97 9.31 4.70
C ASN A 121 15.62 7.83 4.58
N PHE A 122 16.59 6.94 4.80
CA PHE A 122 16.36 5.50 4.78
C PHE A 122 15.40 5.08 5.89
N MET A 123 15.60 5.59 7.10
CA MET A 123 14.75 5.26 8.24
C MET A 123 13.35 5.84 8.07
N PHE A 124 13.25 7.08 7.58
CA PHE A 124 11.97 7.73 7.30
C PHE A 124 11.15 6.93 6.28
N PHE A 125 11.73 6.58 5.12
CA PHE A 125 10.99 5.87 4.08
C PHE A 125 10.68 4.42 4.44
N LEU A 126 11.50 3.78 5.28
CA LEU A 126 11.20 2.45 5.81
C LEU A 126 10.00 2.48 6.76
N LEU A 127 9.92 3.49 7.62
CA LEU A 127 8.84 3.69 8.60
C LEU A 127 7.63 4.43 8.05
N LEU A 128 7.68 4.90 6.80
CA LEU A 128 6.55 5.58 6.16
C LEU A 128 5.34 4.65 6.15
N GLY A 129 4.23 5.09 6.75
CA GLY A 129 3.05 4.24 6.92
C GLY A 129 2.50 3.73 5.58
N ASP A 130 2.27 2.43 5.49
CA ASP A 130 1.63 1.78 4.33
C ASP A 130 0.32 1.08 4.74
N ILE A 131 -0.60 0.96 3.78
CA ILE A 131 -1.92 0.35 3.96
C ILE A 131 -1.85 -1.08 4.49
N LEU A 132 -0.80 -1.84 4.14
CA LEU A 132 -0.59 -3.19 4.65
C LEU A 132 -0.07 -3.20 6.08
N GLN A 133 0.74 -2.21 6.47
CA GLN A 133 1.16 -2.08 7.87
C GLN A 133 -0.06 -1.80 8.75
N LEU A 134 -0.92 -0.88 8.32
CA LEU A 134 -2.14 -0.52 9.03
C LEU A 134 -3.15 -1.69 9.07
N ALA A 135 -3.27 -2.46 7.98
CA ALA A 135 -4.18 -3.61 7.94
C ALA A 135 -3.65 -4.85 8.68
N GLY A 136 -2.38 -4.86 9.08
CA GLY A 136 -1.77 -5.93 9.87
C GLY A 136 -1.85 -5.72 11.38
N ILE A 137 -2.22 -4.51 11.82
CA ILE A 137 -2.43 -4.09 13.22
C ILE A 137 -3.89 -4.32 13.60
#